data_AF-A0A3M1GY17-F1
#
_entry.id   AF-A0A3M1GY17-F1
#
_cell.length_a   1.000
_cell.length_b   1.000
_cell.length_c   1.000
_cell.angle_alpha   90.00
_cell.angle_beta   90.00
_cell.angle_gamma   90.00
#
_symmetry.space_group_name_H-M   'P 1'
#
loop_
_entity.id
_entity.type
_entity.pdbx_description
1 polymer ?
#
loop_
_entity_poly.entity_id
_entity_poly.type
_entity_poly.pdbx_seq_one_letter_code
_entity_poly.pdbx_strand_id
1 'polypeptide(L)'
;MHPEHVTHLLDAYLDKQLPVQDSRAVEAHLLLCPDCRREFQKAQRLTEEIGPTLKAVLGYPAPPDSLRRQLRQQIEQQSGTFLRWPVWSRPVANAAGIGIAIAVLSAAVLLAVRSQTSTPLTLSTLETASGGDVSTAVESTVLPTPAPTRKALSSLGDTLPPLDTLPDGTATVTGGKYDTAGDSAPTPKPAPPAPQGLIAFAVYNPAPDRQVYEIHLLNANGTNHRRFPLDGVSEPALKFTPEGHQLAFRAWGQPTAPRALQTSNLSGELPRMVGGFWEDAHPDWSPTENRLIFASQRESDRRWRLYTIWADGSAEKDLRREGRSPSFAPDGYHFVFVGCDRTGSPCGLWQSNLDYSETEATLILDDPQAAAPDWSPVDSRIAFMSVQDGNWDLYLVEADGSHLRRLTYDQAVDGLPAWSPDGEWLAFLSNRGNTWGIWSLHVDSGALKQLYRFAGVSPVPPPGDPYGERSWQDEQLSWSR
;
A
#
# COMPACT_ATOMS: atom_id res chain seq x y z
N MET A 1 19.57 -12.06 -0.29
CA MET A 1 18.62 -12.58 0.72
C MET A 1 19.23 -12.35 2.09
N HIS A 2 18.50 -11.70 3.00
CA HIS A 2 18.97 -11.44 4.38
C HIS A 2 18.97 -12.74 5.22
N PRO A 3 19.81 -12.85 6.26
CA PRO A 3 20.09 -14.11 6.98
C PRO A 3 18.91 -14.74 7.74
N GLU A 4 17.82 -14.00 7.95
CA GLU A 4 16.75 -14.43 8.87
C GLU A 4 15.72 -15.39 8.23
N HIS A 5 15.66 -15.49 6.90
CA HIS A 5 14.78 -16.44 6.21
C HIS A 5 15.30 -17.88 6.15
N VAL A 6 16.58 -18.11 6.46
CA VAL A 6 17.19 -19.46 6.35
C VAL A 6 16.93 -20.29 7.62
N THR A 7 16.78 -19.64 8.77
CA THR A 7 16.49 -20.31 10.06
C THR A 7 15.10 -20.94 10.07
N HIS A 8 14.10 -20.27 9.47
CA HIS A 8 12.71 -20.75 9.42
C HIS A 8 12.51 -22.00 8.54
N LEU A 9 13.29 -22.14 7.46
CA LEU A 9 13.23 -23.31 6.58
C LEU A 9 13.85 -24.57 7.22
N LEU A 10 14.83 -24.39 8.11
CA LEU A 10 15.43 -25.51 8.84
C LEU A 10 14.52 -26.02 9.97
N ASP A 11 13.86 -25.10 10.70
CA ASP A 11 12.93 -25.46 11.77
C ASP A 11 11.67 -26.15 11.22
N ALA A 12 11.14 -25.70 10.07
CA ALA A 12 9.99 -26.33 9.39
C ALA A 12 10.29 -27.71 8.77
N TYR A 13 11.57 -28.06 8.57
CA TYR A 13 11.98 -29.36 8.01
C TYR A 13 12.35 -30.38 9.12
N LEU A 14 12.84 -29.91 10.27
CA LEU A 14 13.19 -30.76 11.41
C LEU A 14 11.97 -31.14 12.26
N ASP A 15 10.91 -30.33 12.25
CA ASP A 15 9.59 -30.66 12.80
C ASP A 15 8.65 -31.08 11.67
N LYS A 16 8.23 -32.35 11.65
CA LYS A 16 7.46 -32.98 10.57
C LYS A 16 6.05 -32.36 10.39
N GLN A 17 5.94 -31.15 9.87
CA GLN A 17 4.67 -30.55 9.43
C GLN A 17 4.86 -29.72 8.16
N LEU A 18 5.10 -30.39 7.03
CA LEU A 18 4.70 -29.83 5.73
C LEU A 18 3.23 -30.21 5.48
N PRO A 19 2.34 -29.26 5.12
CA PRO A 19 1.02 -29.57 4.62
C PRO A 19 1.12 -30.47 3.38
N VAL A 20 0.25 -31.48 3.30
CA VAL A 20 0.20 -32.54 2.28
C VAL A 20 0.11 -32.04 0.82
N GLN A 21 -0.08 -30.73 0.59
CA GLN A 21 -0.15 -30.16 -0.77
C GLN A 21 1.22 -29.96 -1.43
N ASP A 22 2.30 -29.72 -0.67
CA ASP A 22 3.63 -29.48 -1.26
C ASP A 22 4.41 -30.75 -1.59
N SER A 23 4.05 -31.90 -1.01
CA SER A 23 4.74 -33.18 -1.32
C SER A 23 4.50 -33.64 -2.76
N ARG A 24 3.34 -33.32 -3.34
CA ARG A 24 2.98 -33.71 -4.72
C ARG A 24 3.69 -32.85 -5.78
N ALA A 25 3.94 -31.58 -5.50
CA ALA A 25 4.68 -30.68 -6.39
C ALA A 25 6.15 -31.07 -6.49
N VAL A 26 6.77 -31.43 -5.36
CA VAL A 26 8.14 -31.95 -5.30
C VAL A 26 8.25 -33.32 -5.99
N GLU A 27 7.29 -34.23 -5.77
CA GLU A 27 7.26 -35.52 -6.49
C GLU A 27 7.11 -35.34 -8.01
N ALA A 28 6.24 -34.44 -8.47
CA ALA A 28 6.05 -34.15 -9.89
C ALA A 28 7.32 -33.56 -10.54
N HIS A 29 8.06 -32.71 -9.83
CA HIS A 29 9.30 -32.11 -10.33
C HIS A 29 10.47 -33.12 -10.38
N LEU A 30 10.55 -34.03 -9.40
CA LEU A 30 11.55 -35.11 -9.36
C LEU A 30 11.25 -36.23 -10.37
N LEU A 31 10.03 -36.29 -10.94
CA LEU A 31 9.66 -37.18 -12.05
C LEU A 31 10.14 -36.67 -13.42
N LEU A 32 10.32 -35.37 -13.58
CA LEU A 32 10.64 -34.74 -14.86
C LEU A 32 12.13 -34.46 -15.07
N CYS A 33 12.98 -34.62 -14.04
CA CYS A 33 14.42 -34.36 -14.09
C CYS A 33 15.23 -35.44 -13.35
N PRO A 34 15.83 -36.42 -14.07
CA PRO A 34 16.62 -37.51 -13.47
C PRO A 34 17.84 -37.04 -12.67
N ASP A 35 18.47 -35.94 -13.08
CA ASP A 35 19.62 -35.37 -12.37
C ASP A 35 19.19 -34.66 -11.09
N CYS A 36 18.05 -33.95 -11.13
CA CYS A 36 17.44 -33.32 -9.95
C CYS A 36 17.03 -34.38 -8.91
N ARG A 37 16.49 -35.52 -9.37
CA ARG A 37 16.20 -36.67 -8.51
C ARG A 37 17.45 -37.23 -7.83
N ARG A 38 18.55 -37.32 -8.58
CA ARG A 38 19.83 -37.83 -8.06
C ARG A 38 20.41 -36.90 -7.01
N GLU A 39 20.36 -35.58 -7.22
CA GLU A 39 20.84 -34.59 -6.25
C GLU A 39 19.93 -34.50 -5.02
N PHE A 40 18.61 -34.61 -5.20
CA PHE A 40 17.67 -34.69 -4.08
C PHE A 40 17.90 -35.91 -3.18
N GLN A 41 18.13 -37.10 -3.78
CA GLN A 41 18.47 -38.32 -3.03
C GLN A 41 19.83 -38.27 -2.34
N LYS A 42 20.76 -37.42 -2.80
CA LYS A 42 22.03 -37.17 -2.10
C LYS A 42 21.83 -36.23 -0.91
N ALA A 43 21.03 -35.18 -1.07
CA ALA A 43 20.68 -34.26 0.01
C ALA A 43 19.86 -34.94 1.13
N GLN A 44 18.93 -35.84 0.77
CA GLN A 44 18.19 -36.64 1.76
C GLN A 44 19.13 -37.54 2.58
N ARG A 45 20.04 -38.27 1.92
CA ARG A 45 21.02 -39.12 2.62
C ARG A 45 21.93 -38.33 3.55
N LEU A 46 22.38 -37.15 3.13
CA LEU A 46 23.19 -36.27 3.96
C LEU A 46 22.43 -35.79 5.22
N THR A 47 21.15 -35.50 5.06
CA THR A 47 20.28 -35.09 6.16
C THR A 47 20.00 -36.24 7.12
N GLU A 48 19.86 -37.46 6.62
CA GLU A 48 19.73 -38.68 7.42
C GLU A 48 21.02 -39.02 8.19
N GLU A 49 22.19 -38.78 7.60
CA GLU A 49 23.49 -39.06 8.22
C GLU A 49 23.90 -38.04 9.29
N ILE A 50 23.66 -36.75 9.06
CA ILE A 50 24.07 -35.65 9.97
C ILE A 50 22.95 -35.27 10.94
N GLY A 51 21.69 -35.43 10.53
CA GLY A 51 20.49 -34.97 11.25
C GLY A 51 20.40 -35.45 12.71
N PRO A 52 20.67 -36.74 13.02
CA PRO A 52 20.63 -37.20 14.40
C PRO A 52 21.65 -36.51 15.32
N THR A 53 22.89 -36.30 14.84
CA THR A 53 23.95 -35.62 15.60
C THR A 53 23.63 -34.13 15.75
N LEU A 54 23.13 -33.49 14.69
CA LEU A 54 22.72 -32.08 14.72
C LEU A 54 21.56 -31.85 15.70
N LYS A 55 20.53 -32.71 15.67
CA LYS A 55 19.40 -32.66 16.59
C LYS A 55 19.84 -32.90 18.03
N ALA A 56 20.79 -33.79 18.25
CA ALA A 56 21.40 -33.99 19.57
C ALA A 56 22.15 -32.74 20.05
N VAL A 57 22.91 -32.04 19.19
CA VAL A 57 23.62 -30.80 19.54
C VAL A 57 22.64 -29.67 19.89
N LEU A 58 21.57 -29.51 19.12
CA LEU A 58 20.56 -28.47 19.31
C LEU A 58 19.66 -28.73 20.54
N GLY A 59 19.52 -29.99 20.95
CA GLY A 59 18.75 -30.38 22.13
C GLY A 59 19.42 -30.09 23.48
N TYR A 60 20.68 -29.65 23.50
CA TYR A 60 21.38 -29.27 24.73
C TYR A 60 21.56 -27.75 24.85
N PRO A 61 21.25 -27.15 26.01
CA PRO A 61 21.55 -25.73 26.27
C PRO A 61 23.05 -25.42 26.16
N ALA A 62 23.89 -26.40 26.53
CA ALA A 62 25.34 -26.39 26.35
C ALA A 62 25.80 -27.79 25.91
N PRO A 63 25.94 -28.07 24.60
CA PRO A 63 26.27 -29.40 24.11
C PRO A 63 27.69 -29.82 24.52
N PRO A 64 27.94 -31.09 24.90
CA PRO A 64 29.27 -31.58 25.26
C PRO A 64 30.28 -31.42 24.11
N ASP A 65 31.55 -31.15 24.43
CA ASP A 65 32.61 -30.95 23.43
C ASP A 65 32.90 -32.18 22.57
N SER A 66 32.59 -33.38 23.08
CA SER A 66 32.63 -34.62 22.29
C SER A 66 31.61 -34.59 21.14
N LEU A 67 30.40 -34.12 21.43
CA LEU A 67 29.29 -34.05 20.48
C LEU A 67 29.53 -32.96 19.42
N ARG A 68 30.07 -31.80 19.83
CA ARG A 68 30.48 -30.74 18.89
C ARG A 68 31.59 -31.19 17.96
N ARG A 69 32.59 -31.92 18.47
CA ARG A 69 33.68 -32.48 17.66
C ARG A 69 33.20 -33.55 16.69
N GLN A 70 32.28 -34.42 17.13
CA GLN A 70 31.67 -35.44 16.28
C GLN A 70 30.91 -34.82 15.11
N LEU A 71 30.06 -33.81 15.38
CA LEU A 71 29.34 -33.08 14.32
C LEU A 71 30.29 -32.42 13.33
N ARG A 72 31.36 -31.77 13.84
CA ARG A 72 32.37 -31.13 13.01
C ARG A 72 33.09 -32.13 12.08
N GLN A 73 33.48 -33.29 12.60
CA GLN A 73 34.11 -34.34 11.79
C GLN A 73 33.18 -34.89 10.71
N GLN A 74 31.89 -35.05 11.00
CA GLN A 74 30.91 -35.47 10.00
C GLN A 74 30.74 -34.42 8.89
N ILE A 75 30.72 -33.13 9.23
CA ILE A 75 30.66 -32.04 8.25
C ILE A 75 31.94 -31.97 7.40
N GLU A 76 33.11 -32.11 8.02
CA GLU A 76 34.41 -32.08 7.33
C GLU A 76 34.59 -33.26 6.37
N GLN A 77 34.15 -34.46 6.74
CA GLN A 77 34.17 -35.63 5.84
C GLN A 77 33.26 -35.44 4.61
N GLN A 78 32.13 -34.76 4.75
CA GLN A 78 31.15 -34.60 3.66
C GLN A 78 31.46 -33.39 2.75
N SER A 79 32.05 -32.34 3.32
CA SER A 79 32.47 -31.13 2.58
C SER A 79 33.67 -31.38 1.64
N GLY A 80 34.58 -32.30 1.98
CA GLY A 80 35.67 -32.74 1.10
C GLY A 80 35.21 -33.41 -0.21
N THR A 81 34.00 -33.98 -0.21
CA THR A 81 33.34 -34.60 -1.37
C THR A 81 32.74 -33.55 -2.32
N PHE A 82 32.38 -32.37 -1.79
CA PHE A 82 31.71 -31.28 -2.50
C PHE A 82 32.68 -30.41 -3.32
N LEU A 83 33.93 -30.25 -2.86
CA LEU A 83 34.97 -29.48 -3.54
C LEU A 83 35.52 -30.14 -4.81
N ARG A 84 35.09 -31.37 -5.16
CA ARG A 84 35.46 -32.08 -6.39
C ARG A 84 34.40 -32.05 -7.49
N TRP A 85 33.35 -31.22 -7.35
CA TRP A 85 32.33 -31.05 -8.39
C TRP A 85 32.84 -30.21 -9.57
N PRO A 86 32.59 -30.65 -10.83
CA PRO A 86 33.02 -29.89 -12.00
C PRO A 86 32.21 -28.60 -12.12
N VAL A 87 32.93 -27.48 -12.17
CA VAL A 87 32.40 -26.12 -12.23
C VAL A 87 31.91 -25.79 -13.64
N TRP A 88 30.62 -25.42 -13.73
CA TRP A 88 29.98 -24.46 -14.63
C TRP A 88 30.32 -24.51 -16.14
N SER A 89 29.36 -25.01 -16.94
CA SER A 89 29.10 -24.47 -18.27
C SER A 89 27.62 -24.61 -18.66
N ARG A 90 26.94 -23.46 -18.83
CA ARG A 90 25.56 -23.18 -19.32
C ARG A 90 24.41 -23.07 -18.28
N PRO A 91 23.39 -22.22 -18.56
CA PRO A 91 22.57 -21.58 -17.53
C PRO A 91 21.39 -22.47 -17.13
N VAL A 92 21.62 -23.29 -16.10
CA VAL A 92 20.54 -23.87 -15.29
C VAL A 92 20.87 -23.53 -13.85
N ALA A 93 20.78 -22.24 -13.52
CA ALA A 93 20.97 -21.76 -12.16
C ALA A 93 19.61 -21.76 -11.44
N ASN A 94 19.18 -22.93 -10.98
CA ASN A 94 18.07 -23.05 -10.03
C ASN A 94 18.59 -23.32 -8.61
N ALA A 95 17.87 -22.76 -7.64
CA ALA A 95 18.17 -22.53 -6.23
C ALA A 95 18.73 -23.69 -5.38
N ALA A 96 18.77 -24.91 -5.88
CA ALA A 96 19.21 -26.09 -5.12
C ALA A 96 20.73 -26.09 -4.84
N GLY A 97 21.56 -25.67 -5.80
CA GLY A 97 23.02 -25.60 -5.61
C GLY A 97 23.47 -24.49 -4.66
N ILE A 98 22.70 -23.39 -4.61
CA ILE A 98 22.95 -22.25 -3.72
C ILE A 98 22.50 -22.58 -2.29
N GLY A 99 21.39 -23.30 -2.11
CA GLY A 99 20.88 -23.70 -0.79
C GLY A 99 21.85 -24.60 0.00
N ILE A 100 22.55 -25.51 -0.68
CA ILE A 100 23.46 -26.45 -0.01
C ILE A 100 24.79 -25.78 0.36
N ALA A 101 25.31 -24.88 -0.49
CA ALA A 101 26.48 -24.05 -0.15
C ALA A 101 26.19 -23.10 1.02
N ILE A 102 24.98 -22.53 1.09
CA ILE A 102 24.53 -21.68 2.19
C ILE A 102 24.34 -22.46 3.49
N ALA A 103 23.82 -23.69 3.46
CA ALA A 103 23.68 -24.52 4.66
C ALA A 103 25.05 -24.87 5.29
N VAL A 104 26.05 -25.17 4.46
CA VAL A 104 27.42 -25.46 4.91
C VAL A 104 28.15 -24.21 5.39
N LEU A 105 27.97 -23.05 4.73
CA LEU A 105 28.53 -21.76 5.14
C LEU A 105 27.87 -21.21 6.42
N SER A 106 26.57 -21.43 6.60
CA SER A 106 25.82 -20.97 7.79
C SER A 106 26.23 -21.73 9.04
N ALA A 107 26.51 -23.04 8.91
CA ALA A 107 27.06 -23.85 10.00
C ALA A 107 28.48 -23.40 10.42
N ALA A 108 29.32 -22.96 9.46
CA ALA A 108 30.67 -22.47 9.74
C ALA A 108 30.68 -21.08 10.42
N VAL A 109 29.76 -20.19 10.05
CA VAL A 109 29.65 -18.83 10.64
C VAL A 109 29.05 -18.86 12.06
N LEU A 110 28.07 -19.73 12.34
CA LEU A 110 27.50 -19.90 13.68
C LEU A 110 28.49 -20.48 14.70
N LEU A 111 29.48 -21.24 14.24
CA LEU A 111 30.58 -21.76 15.08
C LEU A 111 31.64 -20.71 15.41
N ALA A 112 31.84 -19.69 14.56
CA ALA A 112 32.80 -18.62 14.81
C ALA A 112 32.29 -17.61 15.86
N VAL A 113 30.99 -17.32 15.86
CA VAL A 113 30.37 -16.27 16.69
C VAL A 113 30.16 -16.67 18.15
N ARG A 114 30.11 -17.98 18.48
CA ARG A 114 29.93 -18.46 19.86
C ARG A 114 31.22 -18.71 20.65
N SER A 115 32.38 -18.30 20.13
CA SER A 115 33.68 -18.48 20.80
C SER A 115 34.16 -17.30 21.66
N GLN A 116 33.39 -16.21 21.80
CA GLN A 116 33.75 -15.11 22.68
C GLN A 116 32.69 -14.83 23.74
N THR A 117 32.93 -15.35 24.95
CA THR A 117 32.54 -14.64 26.18
C THR A 117 33.64 -14.80 27.23
N SER A 118 34.29 -13.70 27.60
CA SER A 118 34.63 -13.40 29.00
C SER A 118 35.07 -11.95 29.21
N THR A 119 34.19 -11.22 29.90
CA THR A 119 34.42 -10.14 30.89
C THR A 119 34.89 -8.73 30.47
N PRO A 120 34.42 -7.67 31.18
CA PRO A 120 34.54 -6.27 30.76
C PRO A 120 35.78 -5.58 31.36
N LEU A 121 36.33 -4.58 30.68
CA LEU A 121 37.34 -3.67 31.23
C LEU A 121 37.00 -2.20 30.93
N THR A 122 37.17 -1.39 31.96
CA THR A 122 36.89 0.05 32.12
C THR A 122 37.90 0.96 31.40
N LEU A 123 37.46 2.20 31.12
CA LEU A 123 38.27 3.32 30.60
C LEU A 123 39.52 3.63 31.44
N SER A 124 40.69 3.76 30.79
CA SER A 124 41.70 4.82 31.05
C SER A 124 42.91 4.76 30.08
N THR A 125 43.08 5.85 29.31
CA THR A 125 44.31 6.55 28.85
C THR A 125 45.67 5.82 28.69
N LEU A 126 46.24 5.93 27.47
CA LEU A 126 47.65 6.29 27.12
C LEU A 126 47.81 6.14 25.58
N GLU A 127 47.67 7.18 24.76
CA GLU A 127 48.67 8.19 24.32
C GLU A 127 49.85 7.68 23.47
N THR A 128 50.04 8.35 22.31
CA THR A 128 51.22 8.46 21.41
C THR A 128 51.52 7.26 20.47
N ALA A 129 51.84 7.40 19.17
CA ALA A 129 52.23 8.53 18.32
C ALA A 129 52.03 8.24 16.80
N SER A 130 52.18 9.31 16.02
CA SER A 130 52.23 9.46 14.55
C SER A 130 50.85 9.64 13.89
N GLY A 131 50.48 10.79 13.32
CA GLY A 131 51.22 12.00 12.94
C GLY A 131 50.83 12.36 11.51
N GLY A 132 50.05 13.43 11.33
CA GLY A 132 49.68 13.94 10.00
C GLY A 132 48.41 14.79 10.01
N ASP A 133 48.53 16.01 10.53
CA ASP A 133 47.57 17.10 10.30
C ASP A 133 47.58 17.52 8.82
N VAL A 134 46.40 17.66 8.22
CA VAL A 134 46.07 18.82 7.37
C VAL A 134 44.63 19.21 7.66
N SER A 135 44.47 20.30 8.41
CA SER A 135 43.25 21.08 8.47
C SER A 135 43.11 21.92 7.19
N THR A 136 41.98 21.83 6.50
CA THR A 136 41.44 22.99 5.77
C THR A 136 39.92 22.97 5.84
N ALA A 137 39.38 24.12 6.23
CA ALA A 137 37.97 24.46 6.24
C ALA A 137 37.33 24.24 4.86
N VAL A 138 36.07 23.81 4.84
CA VAL A 138 35.19 24.02 3.69
C VAL A 138 33.98 24.80 4.18
N GLU A 139 33.96 26.06 3.75
CA GLU A 139 32.86 27.00 3.83
C GLU A 139 31.58 26.43 3.23
N SER A 140 30.48 26.75 3.91
CA SER A 140 29.14 26.77 3.36
C SER A 140 29.09 27.58 2.06
N THR A 141 28.96 26.90 0.93
CA THR A 141 28.57 27.53 -0.34
C THR A 141 27.12 27.18 -0.63
N VAL A 142 26.26 28.15 -0.32
CA VAL A 142 24.89 28.25 -0.82
C VAL A 142 24.96 28.42 -2.34
N LEU A 143 24.43 27.45 -3.09
CA LEU A 143 24.22 27.61 -4.53
C LEU A 143 22.83 28.24 -4.77
N PRO A 144 22.72 29.24 -5.66
CA PRO A 144 21.47 29.92 -5.94
C PRO A 144 20.55 29.09 -6.85
N THR A 145 19.26 29.14 -6.54
CA THR A 145 18.13 28.63 -7.31
C THR A 145 18.11 29.23 -8.73
N PRO A 146 17.85 28.45 -9.80
CA PRO A 146 17.55 29.03 -11.10
C PRO A 146 16.09 29.52 -11.15
N ALA A 147 15.91 30.79 -11.49
CA ALA A 147 14.61 31.40 -11.77
C ALA A 147 13.96 30.78 -13.02
N PRO A 148 12.61 30.74 -13.10
CA PRO A 148 11.93 30.20 -14.27
C PRO A 148 12.02 31.14 -15.48
N THR A 149 12.46 30.59 -16.60
CA THR A 149 12.51 31.28 -17.89
C THR A 149 11.09 31.51 -18.42
N ARG A 150 10.57 32.73 -18.30
CA ARG A 150 9.41 33.19 -19.09
C ARG A 150 9.80 33.21 -20.57
N LYS A 151 9.25 32.31 -21.38
CA LYS A 151 9.15 32.53 -22.82
C LYS A 151 7.95 33.43 -23.10
N ALA A 152 8.24 34.58 -23.69
CA ALA A 152 7.29 35.56 -24.16
C ALA A 152 6.39 34.98 -25.26
N LEU A 153 5.07 35.12 -25.09
CA LEU A 153 4.12 35.23 -26.19
C LEU A 153 3.73 36.70 -26.28
N SER A 154 4.37 37.40 -27.21
CA SER A 154 4.00 38.75 -27.63
C SER A 154 3.56 38.68 -29.09
N SER A 155 2.25 38.69 -29.34
CA SER A 155 1.68 39.24 -30.58
C SER A 155 0.16 39.37 -30.46
N LEU A 156 -0.33 40.56 -30.82
CA LEU A 156 -1.73 40.99 -31.00
C LEU A 156 -2.46 41.34 -29.70
N GLY A 157 -2.89 42.57 -29.41
CA GLY A 157 -3.02 43.79 -30.21
C GLY A 157 -4.15 44.60 -29.59
N ASP A 158 -3.81 45.67 -28.88
CA ASP A 158 -4.73 46.65 -28.32
C ASP A 158 -5.52 47.36 -29.43
N THR A 159 -6.86 47.35 -29.34
CA THR A 159 -7.71 48.51 -29.64
C THR A 159 -9.11 48.27 -29.05
N LEU A 160 -9.39 48.83 -27.86
CA LEU A 160 -10.75 49.10 -27.41
C LEU A 160 -11.16 50.49 -27.95
N PRO A 161 -12.34 50.66 -28.58
CA PRO A 161 -12.82 51.98 -28.97
C PRO A 161 -13.46 52.72 -27.78
N PRO A 162 -13.48 54.07 -27.80
CA PRO A 162 -13.83 54.90 -26.66
C PRO A 162 -15.34 55.06 -26.42
N LEU A 163 -15.67 55.44 -25.18
CA LEU A 163 -17.00 55.82 -24.71
C LEU A 163 -17.43 57.14 -25.37
N ASP A 164 -18.51 57.13 -26.16
CA ASP A 164 -19.16 58.35 -26.66
C ASP A 164 -20.56 58.52 -26.05
N THR A 165 -20.84 59.78 -25.72
CA THR A 165 -22.07 60.32 -25.13
C THR A 165 -23.18 60.54 -26.17
N LEU A 166 -24.38 60.01 -25.86
CA LEU A 166 -25.79 60.43 -26.13
C LEU A 166 -26.21 61.02 -27.51
N PRO A 167 -27.48 60.77 -27.93
CA PRO A 167 -28.45 61.86 -27.85
C PRO A 167 -29.88 61.46 -27.39
N ASP A 168 -30.53 62.43 -26.75
CA ASP A 168 -31.96 62.47 -26.41
C ASP A 168 -32.84 62.30 -27.65
N GLY A 169 -33.82 61.40 -27.56
CA GLY A 169 -34.83 61.19 -28.60
C GLY A 169 -36.15 60.73 -27.97
N THR A 170 -37.03 61.68 -27.71
CA THR A 170 -38.44 61.44 -27.38
C THR A 170 -39.14 60.74 -28.55
N ALA A 171 -39.61 59.51 -28.35
CA ALA A 171 -40.61 58.88 -29.19
C ALA A 171 -41.65 58.18 -28.32
N THR A 172 -42.85 58.77 -28.28
CA THR A 172 -44.09 58.17 -27.77
C THR A 172 -44.39 56.88 -28.52
N VAL A 173 -44.42 55.75 -27.80
CA VAL A 173 -45.00 54.49 -28.28
C VAL A 173 -46.22 54.17 -27.42
N THR A 174 -47.35 54.13 -28.13
CA THR A 174 -48.68 53.72 -27.70
C THR A 174 -48.71 52.30 -27.13
N GLY A 175 -49.59 52.09 -26.14
CA GLY A 175 -49.69 50.89 -25.32
C GLY A 175 -49.65 49.56 -26.07
N GLY A 176 -48.63 48.76 -25.74
CA GLY A 176 -48.62 47.31 -25.89
C GLY A 176 -48.46 46.70 -24.49
N LYS A 177 -49.26 45.69 -24.19
CA LYS A 177 -49.27 44.97 -22.91
C LYS A 177 -47.86 44.45 -22.58
N TYR A 178 -47.31 44.88 -21.45
CA TYR A 178 -46.25 44.15 -20.77
C TYR A 178 -46.91 43.01 -19.99
N ASP A 179 -46.72 41.78 -20.46
CA ASP A 179 -46.92 40.61 -19.60
C ASP A 179 -45.89 40.68 -18.48
N THR A 180 -46.38 40.86 -17.26
CA THR A 180 -45.60 40.67 -16.04
C THR A 180 -45.34 39.19 -15.85
N ALA A 181 -44.34 38.65 -16.56
CA ALA A 181 -43.70 37.41 -16.14
C ALA A 181 -42.82 37.76 -14.93
N GLY A 182 -43.30 37.42 -13.74
CA GLY A 182 -42.51 37.55 -12.52
C GLY A 182 -41.27 36.67 -12.63
N ASP A 183 -40.09 37.29 -12.58
CA ASP A 183 -38.86 36.61 -12.23
C ASP A 183 -38.97 36.16 -10.77
N SER A 184 -39.64 35.04 -10.55
CA SER A 184 -39.51 34.28 -9.31
C SER A 184 -38.05 33.87 -9.19
N ALA A 185 -37.36 34.41 -8.18
CA ALA A 185 -36.06 33.93 -7.75
C ALA A 185 -36.06 32.39 -7.74
N PRO A 186 -35.00 31.74 -8.24
CA PRO A 186 -34.95 30.28 -8.27
C PRO A 186 -35.23 29.76 -6.87
N THR A 187 -36.30 28.96 -6.75
CA THR A 187 -36.66 28.30 -5.50
C THR A 187 -35.42 27.61 -4.94
N PRO A 188 -35.09 27.78 -3.64
CA PRO A 188 -33.94 27.10 -3.04
C PRO A 188 -34.04 25.61 -3.34
N LYS A 189 -33.02 25.05 -4.00
CA LYS A 189 -32.94 23.60 -4.21
C LYS A 189 -33.09 22.94 -2.83
N PRO A 190 -33.98 21.95 -2.66
CA PRO A 190 -34.15 21.29 -1.38
C PRO A 190 -32.78 20.84 -0.85
N ALA A 191 -32.56 21.00 0.47
CA ALA A 191 -31.35 20.49 1.09
C ALA A 191 -31.21 18.99 0.75
N PRO A 192 -30.03 18.54 0.32
CA PRO A 192 -29.84 17.15 -0.05
C PRO A 192 -30.13 16.22 1.13
N PRO A 193 -30.60 15.00 0.87
CA PRO A 193 -30.84 14.02 1.93
C PRO A 193 -29.57 13.77 2.74
N ALA A 194 -29.72 13.53 4.04
CA ALA A 194 -28.58 13.29 4.91
C ALA A 194 -27.83 12.01 4.48
N PRO A 195 -26.48 12.00 4.55
CA PRO A 195 -25.68 10.85 4.15
C PRO A 195 -26.00 9.63 5.02
N GLN A 196 -26.07 8.46 4.39
CA GLN A 196 -26.39 7.16 5.02
C GLN A 196 -25.28 6.13 4.79
N GLY A 197 -25.34 5.01 5.50
CA GLY A 197 -24.37 3.92 5.38
C GLY A 197 -23.26 3.98 6.43
N LEU A 198 -22.25 3.13 6.24
CA LEU A 198 -21.14 2.93 7.16
C LEU A 198 -19.82 3.38 6.53
N ILE A 199 -19.01 4.11 7.29
CA ILE A 199 -17.68 4.56 6.92
C ILE A 199 -16.65 3.79 7.75
N ALA A 200 -15.62 3.27 7.10
CA ALA A 200 -14.43 2.70 7.73
C ALA A 200 -13.22 3.58 7.43
N PHE A 201 -12.37 3.79 8.43
CA PHE A 201 -11.13 4.55 8.30
C PHE A 201 -10.07 4.01 9.27
N ALA A 202 -8.80 4.14 8.91
CA ALA A 202 -7.69 3.73 9.77
C ALA A 202 -7.14 4.93 10.56
N VAL A 203 -6.75 4.69 11.81
CA VAL A 203 -5.98 5.61 12.64
C VAL A 203 -4.92 4.83 13.42
N TYR A 204 -3.82 5.50 13.72
CA TYR A 204 -2.80 5.01 14.62
C TYR A 204 -3.14 5.39 16.06
N ASN A 205 -3.07 4.41 16.96
CA ASN A 205 -3.24 4.59 18.38
C ASN A 205 -1.87 4.76 19.06
N PRO A 206 -1.50 5.97 19.52
CA PRO A 206 -0.19 6.25 20.11
C PRO A 206 -0.08 5.89 21.59
N ALA A 207 -1.14 5.31 22.20
CA ALA A 207 -1.09 4.92 23.61
C ALA A 207 0.08 3.96 23.85
N PRO A 208 0.90 4.15 24.91
CA PRO A 208 2.14 3.39 25.12
C PRO A 208 1.98 1.86 25.18
N ASP A 209 0.78 1.38 25.51
CA ASP A 209 0.42 -0.03 25.61
C ASP A 209 -0.25 -0.59 24.34
N ARG A 210 -0.47 0.25 23.33
CA ARG A 210 -1.22 -0.11 22.12
C ARG A 210 -0.39 0.05 20.86
N GLN A 211 0.14 1.24 20.57
CA GLN A 211 1.06 1.56 19.45
C GLN A 211 0.78 0.78 18.15
N VAL A 212 -0.49 0.73 17.72
CA VAL A 212 -0.96 -0.05 16.57
C VAL A 212 -1.88 0.79 15.69
N TYR A 213 -1.96 0.43 14.40
CA TYR A 213 -3.09 0.86 13.58
C TYR A 213 -4.38 0.14 13.99
N GLU A 214 -5.47 0.89 13.97
CA GLU A 214 -6.82 0.45 14.25
C GLU A 214 -7.75 0.91 13.13
N ILE A 215 -8.65 0.03 12.70
CA ILE A 215 -9.78 0.43 11.85
C ILE A 215 -10.93 0.85 12.75
N HIS A 216 -11.55 1.97 12.40
CA HIS A 216 -12.71 2.53 13.07
C HIS A 216 -13.90 2.54 12.12
N LEU A 217 -15.09 2.31 12.67
CA LEU A 217 -16.36 2.26 11.98
C LEU A 217 -17.25 3.40 12.49
N LEU A 218 -17.90 4.12 11.58
CA LEU A 218 -18.72 5.29 11.89
C LEU A 218 -19.96 5.30 10.98
N ASN A 219 -21.15 5.51 11.54
CA ASN A 219 -22.31 5.75 10.69
C ASN A 219 -22.15 7.10 9.98
N ALA A 220 -22.55 7.20 8.71
CA ALA A 220 -22.40 8.41 7.91
C ALA A 220 -23.10 9.66 8.49
N ASN A 221 -24.04 9.49 9.42
CA ASN A 221 -24.66 10.58 10.15
C ASN A 221 -23.81 11.15 11.32
N GLY A 222 -22.66 10.54 11.62
CA GLY A 222 -21.74 10.90 12.71
C GLY A 222 -21.96 10.13 14.03
N THR A 223 -22.81 9.10 14.03
CA THR A 223 -23.16 8.32 15.23
C THR A 223 -22.50 6.94 15.25
N ASN A 224 -22.61 6.24 16.39
CA ASN A 224 -22.19 4.84 16.54
C ASN A 224 -20.72 4.57 16.16
N HIS A 225 -19.84 5.52 16.48
CA HIS A 225 -18.40 5.35 16.31
C HIS A 225 -17.91 4.18 17.19
N ARG A 226 -17.21 3.23 16.60
CA ARG A 226 -16.60 2.10 17.30
C ARG A 226 -15.34 1.62 16.60
N ARG A 227 -14.43 1.03 17.37
CA ARG A 227 -13.26 0.33 16.82
C ARG A 227 -13.68 -1.02 16.24
N PHE A 228 -13.08 -1.41 15.13
CA PHE A 228 -13.10 -2.78 14.63
C PHE A 228 -12.29 -3.69 15.58
N PRO A 229 -12.73 -4.91 15.91
CA PRO A 229 -12.17 -5.67 17.04
C PRO A 229 -10.88 -6.45 16.69
N LEU A 230 -10.08 -5.96 15.73
CA LEU A 230 -8.74 -6.48 15.44
C LEU A 230 -7.71 -5.35 15.54
N ASP A 231 -6.52 -5.68 16.03
CA ASP A 231 -5.40 -4.76 16.20
C ASP A 231 -4.36 -4.89 15.09
N GLY A 232 -3.67 -3.80 14.78
CA GLY A 232 -2.65 -3.75 13.73
C GLY A 232 -3.25 -3.95 12.35
N VAL A 233 -4.36 -3.27 12.08
CA VAL A 233 -5.10 -3.36 10.81
C VAL A 233 -5.33 -1.95 10.25
N SER A 234 -5.22 -1.81 8.94
CA SER A 234 -5.31 -0.53 8.25
C SER A 234 -5.86 -0.68 6.82
N GLU A 235 -5.93 0.42 6.07
CA GLU A 235 -6.33 0.43 4.65
C GLU A 235 -7.68 -0.28 4.38
N PRO A 236 -8.78 0.07 5.10
CA PRO A 236 -10.05 -0.63 5.00
C PRO A 236 -10.74 -0.47 3.64
N ALA A 237 -11.39 -1.53 3.17
CA ALA A 237 -12.36 -1.51 2.08
C ALA A 237 -13.65 -2.23 2.53
N LEU A 238 -14.74 -1.47 2.61
CA LEU A 238 -16.07 -1.97 2.98
C LEU A 238 -16.85 -2.41 1.76
N LYS A 239 -17.60 -3.49 1.92
CA LYS A 239 -18.61 -3.96 0.98
C LYS A 239 -19.87 -4.34 1.73
N PHE A 240 -21.04 -3.93 1.26
CA PHE A 240 -22.30 -4.48 1.74
C PHE A 240 -22.68 -5.72 0.91
N THR A 241 -23.10 -6.78 1.60
CA THR A 241 -23.73 -7.97 0.98
C THR A 241 -25.07 -8.23 1.67
N PRO A 242 -25.98 -9.03 1.07
CA PRO A 242 -27.22 -9.43 1.72
C PRO A 242 -27.02 -10.10 3.09
N GLU A 243 -25.87 -10.75 3.30
CA GLU A 243 -25.47 -11.41 4.55
C GLU A 243 -24.89 -10.43 5.59
N GLY A 244 -24.64 -9.18 5.19
CA GLY A 244 -24.10 -8.11 6.01
C GLY A 244 -22.85 -7.47 5.40
N HIS A 245 -22.19 -6.64 6.20
CA HIS A 245 -20.99 -5.96 5.74
C HIS A 245 -19.77 -6.88 5.83
N GLN A 246 -18.95 -6.83 4.77
CA GLN A 246 -17.61 -7.39 4.71
C GLN A 246 -16.60 -6.26 4.70
N LEU A 247 -15.42 -6.56 5.26
CA LEU A 247 -14.29 -5.66 5.33
C LEU A 247 -13.07 -6.39 4.79
N ALA A 248 -12.41 -5.81 3.79
CA ALA A 248 -11.04 -6.16 3.43
C ALA A 248 -10.10 -5.13 4.07
N PHE A 249 -8.92 -5.58 4.49
CA PHE A 249 -7.96 -4.73 5.17
C PHE A 249 -6.56 -5.32 5.09
N ARG A 250 -5.57 -4.46 5.29
CA ARG A 250 -4.19 -4.86 5.48
C ARG A 250 -3.93 -5.14 6.96
N ALA A 251 -3.38 -6.30 7.27
CA ALA A 251 -2.94 -6.66 8.62
C ALA A 251 -1.42 -6.63 8.73
N TRP A 252 -0.90 -6.16 9.86
CA TRP A 252 0.53 -5.87 10.04
C TRP A 252 1.31 -6.89 10.87
N GLY A 253 0.69 -8.01 11.27
CA GLY A 253 1.38 -9.08 11.99
C GLY A 253 1.23 -9.01 13.52
N GLN A 254 0.12 -8.47 14.00
CA GLN A 254 -0.25 -8.58 15.41
C GLN A 254 -0.76 -10.01 15.72
N PRO A 255 -0.72 -10.47 16.99
CA PRO A 255 -1.24 -11.79 17.36
C PRO A 255 -2.69 -12.02 16.94
N THR A 256 -3.50 -10.96 16.89
CA THR A 256 -4.90 -10.99 16.47
C THR A 256 -5.09 -10.96 14.95
N ALA A 257 -4.07 -10.55 14.19
CA ALA A 257 -4.14 -10.36 12.75
C ALA A 257 -2.76 -10.61 12.09
N PRO A 258 -2.49 -11.85 11.63
CA PRO A 258 -1.25 -12.20 10.93
C PRO A 258 -0.99 -11.28 9.73
N ARG A 259 0.29 -11.02 9.42
CA ARG A 259 0.63 -10.06 8.36
C ARG A 259 0.22 -10.57 6.98
N ALA A 260 -0.83 -10.00 6.43
CA ALA A 260 -1.41 -10.37 5.15
C ALA A 260 -2.48 -9.36 4.73
N LEU A 261 -2.90 -9.43 3.46
CA LEU A 261 -4.22 -8.92 3.09
C LEU A 261 -5.29 -9.90 3.60
N GLN A 262 -6.30 -9.39 4.30
CA GLN A 262 -7.33 -10.20 4.94
C GLN A 262 -8.74 -9.68 4.65
N THR A 263 -9.73 -10.58 4.77
CA THR A 263 -11.16 -10.26 4.75
C THR A 263 -11.82 -10.73 6.05
N SER A 264 -12.84 -10.01 6.52
CA SER A 264 -13.65 -10.44 7.65
C SER A 264 -15.05 -9.81 7.61
N ASN A 265 -15.94 -10.31 8.45
CA ASN A 265 -17.16 -9.59 8.80
C ASN A 265 -16.83 -8.45 9.79
N LEU A 266 -17.82 -7.61 10.12
CA LEU A 266 -17.60 -6.52 11.09
C LEU A 266 -17.50 -6.96 12.56
N SER A 267 -17.74 -8.23 12.89
CA SER A 267 -17.48 -8.76 14.25
C SER A 267 -16.02 -9.19 14.44
N GLY A 268 -15.25 -9.34 13.35
CA GLY A 268 -13.84 -9.74 13.39
C GLY A 268 -13.62 -11.18 13.88
N GLU A 269 -14.67 -12.00 13.98
CA GLU A 269 -14.60 -13.33 14.59
C GLU A 269 -13.86 -14.36 13.71
N LEU A 270 -13.83 -14.14 12.39
CA LEU A 270 -13.23 -15.06 11.43
C LEU A 270 -12.49 -14.28 10.33
N PRO A 271 -11.33 -13.66 10.64
CA PRO A 271 -10.50 -13.10 9.60
C PRO A 271 -9.96 -14.21 8.70
N ARG A 272 -10.00 -13.99 7.39
CA ARG A 272 -9.49 -14.89 6.37
C ARG A 272 -8.33 -14.23 5.66
N MET A 273 -7.19 -14.90 5.61
CA MET A 273 -6.09 -14.48 4.74
C MET A 273 -6.49 -14.69 3.28
N VAL A 274 -6.33 -13.65 2.47
CA VAL A 274 -6.54 -13.71 1.02
C VAL A 274 -5.22 -13.50 0.29
N GLY A 275 -4.45 -12.47 0.64
CA GLY A 275 -3.11 -12.24 0.08
C GLY A 275 -2.03 -13.02 0.84
N GLY A 276 -0.98 -13.41 0.12
CA GLY A 276 0.13 -14.21 0.67
C GLY A 276 1.39 -13.40 1.00
N PHE A 277 1.47 -12.14 0.58
CA PHE A 277 2.69 -11.34 0.67
C PHE A 277 2.54 -10.18 1.67
N TRP A 278 3.65 -9.83 2.31
CA TRP A 278 3.71 -8.79 3.33
C TRP A 278 3.55 -7.37 2.76
N GLU A 279 3.76 -7.25 1.46
CA GLU A 279 3.67 -6.05 0.64
C GLU A 279 2.28 -5.83 0.05
N ASP A 280 1.34 -6.78 0.21
CA ASP A 280 -0.04 -6.65 -0.27
C ASP A 280 -0.76 -5.53 0.51
N ALA A 281 -1.38 -4.61 -0.22
CA ALA A 281 -1.91 -3.34 0.28
C ALA A 281 -3.00 -2.78 -0.65
N HIS A 282 -3.66 -1.72 -0.22
CA HIS A 282 -4.68 -0.96 -0.96
C HIS A 282 -5.79 -1.83 -1.59
N PRO A 283 -6.51 -2.66 -0.80
CA PRO A 283 -7.62 -3.42 -1.34
C PRO A 283 -8.78 -2.52 -1.74
N ASP A 284 -9.52 -2.95 -2.76
CA ASP A 284 -10.89 -2.51 -3.05
C ASP A 284 -11.75 -3.69 -3.53
N TRP A 285 -13.05 -3.62 -3.26
CA TRP A 285 -14.02 -4.66 -3.59
C TRP A 285 -14.66 -4.47 -4.96
N SER A 286 -14.74 -5.55 -5.73
CA SER A 286 -15.60 -5.57 -6.91
C SER A 286 -17.05 -5.33 -6.49
N PRO A 287 -17.79 -4.41 -7.15
CA PRO A 287 -19.20 -4.17 -6.86
C PRO A 287 -20.09 -5.33 -7.33
N THR A 288 -19.64 -6.10 -8.33
CA THR A 288 -20.45 -7.15 -8.98
C THR A 288 -20.08 -8.56 -8.52
N GLU A 289 -18.87 -8.75 -7.99
CA GLU A 289 -18.32 -10.07 -7.67
C GLU A 289 -17.72 -10.14 -6.27
N ASN A 290 -17.55 -11.34 -5.72
CA ASN A 290 -16.84 -11.54 -4.46
C ASN A 290 -15.31 -11.53 -4.63
N ARG A 291 -14.79 -10.52 -5.33
CA ARG A 291 -13.40 -10.39 -5.76
C ARG A 291 -12.82 -9.07 -5.25
N LEU A 292 -11.53 -9.07 -4.93
CA LEU A 292 -10.74 -7.91 -4.60
C LEU A 292 -9.81 -7.53 -5.75
N ILE A 293 -9.53 -6.24 -5.88
CA ILE A 293 -8.34 -5.69 -6.52
C ILE A 293 -7.43 -5.14 -5.42
N PHE A 294 -6.12 -5.27 -5.58
CA PHE A 294 -5.16 -4.75 -4.60
C PHE A 294 -3.81 -4.47 -5.25
N ALA A 295 -2.94 -3.75 -4.55
CA ALA A 295 -1.59 -3.42 -4.98
C ALA A 295 -0.55 -4.21 -4.18
N SER A 296 0.59 -4.55 -4.79
CA SER A 296 1.69 -5.23 -4.09
C SER A 296 3.06 -4.85 -4.65
N GLN A 297 4.05 -4.74 -3.76
CA GLN A 297 5.48 -4.59 -4.08
C GLN A 297 6.28 -5.87 -3.84
N ARG A 298 5.62 -7.03 -3.95
CA ARG A 298 6.20 -8.35 -3.69
C ARG A 298 7.39 -8.71 -4.58
N GLU A 299 7.50 -8.10 -5.75
CA GLU A 299 8.58 -8.37 -6.69
C GLU A 299 9.89 -7.72 -6.27
N SER A 300 11.01 -8.29 -6.72
CA SER A 300 12.36 -7.87 -6.31
C SER A 300 12.71 -6.42 -6.65
N ASP A 301 12.05 -5.81 -7.64
CA ASP A 301 12.24 -4.42 -8.04
C ASP A 301 11.41 -3.42 -7.21
N ARG A 302 10.57 -3.92 -6.30
CA ARG A 302 9.72 -3.13 -5.39
C ARG A 302 8.77 -2.15 -6.09
N ARG A 303 8.50 -2.35 -7.39
CA ARG A 303 7.50 -1.56 -8.11
C ARG A 303 6.10 -2.05 -7.75
N TRP A 304 5.19 -1.11 -7.51
CA TRP A 304 3.79 -1.41 -7.22
C TRP A 304 3.13 -2.05 -8.45
N ARG A 305 2.49 -3.21 -8.26
CA ARG A 305 1.71 -3.88 -9.29
C ARG A 305 0.32 -4.22 -8.78
N LEU A 306 -0.64 -4.26 -9.70
CA LEU A 306 -2.03 -4.57 -9.38
C LEU A 306 -2.35 -6.04 -9.61
N TYR A 307 -3.10 -6.60 -8.67
CA TYR A 307 -3.52 -8.00 -8.66
C TYR A 307 -5.01 -8.08 -8.36
N THR A 308 -5.64 -9.17 -8.77
CA THR A 308 -6.97 -9.55 -8.29
C THR A 308 -6.94 -10.88 -7.58
N ILE A 309 -7.89 -11.08 -6.67
CA ILE A 309 -8.06 -12.34 -5.95
C ILE A 309 -9.51 -12.51 -5.52
N TRP A 310 -10.03 -13.74 -5.49
CA TRP A 310 -11.32 -13.99 -4.87
C TRP A 310 -11.23 -13.78 -3.35
N ALA A 311 -12.33 -13.37 -2.72
CA ALA A 311 -12.40 -13.19 -1.27
C ALA A 311 -12.13 -14.48 -0.49
N ASP A 312 -12.16 -15.62 -1.19
CA ASP A 312 -11.81 -16.91 -0.65
C ASP A 312 -10.29 -17.24 -0.76
N GLY A 313 -9.48 -16.31 -1.25
CA GLY A 313 -8.05 -16.47 -1.45
C GLY A 313 -7.70 -17.30 -2.70
N SER A 314 -8.68 -17.71 -3.50
CA SER A 314 -8.43 -18.48 -4.72
C SER A 314 -8.21 -17.58 -5.94
N ALA A 315 -7.65 -18.20 -6.99
CA ALA A 315 -7.45 -17.64 -8.33
C ALA A 315 -6.86 -16.22 -8.35
N GLU A 316 -5.81 -15.99 -7.56
CA GLU A 316 -5.02 -14.77 -7.65
C GLU A 316 -4.46 -14.60 -9.07
N LYS A 317 -4.53 -13.37 -9.61
CA LYS A 317 -4.03 -13.01 -10.93
C LYS A 317 -3.32 -11.66 -10.93
N ASP A 318 -2.18 -11.60 -11.61
CA ASP A 318 -1.50 -10.36 -11.96
C ASP A 318 -2.24 -9.66 -13.11
N LEU A 319 -2.61 -8.39 -12.92
CA LEU A 319 -3.26 -7.57 -13.95
C LEU A 319 -2.27 -6.97 -14.95
N ARG A 320 -0.96 -7.11 -14.71
CA ARG A 320 0.13 -6.54 -15.53
C ARG A 320 -0.02 -5.03 -15.65
N ARG A 321 -0.42 -4.39 -14.55
CA ARG A 321 -0.51 -2.94 -14.39
C ARG A 321 0.41 -2.52 -13.28
N GLU A 322 1.23 -1.53 -13.57
CA GLU A 322 2.10 -0.92 -12.58
C GLU A 322 1.40 0.29 -11.98
N GLY A 323 1.20 0.27 -10.68
CA GLY A 323 0.44 1.29 -9.98
C GLY A 323 -0.13 0.79 -8.66
N ARG A 324 -0.82 1.70 -7.96
CA ARG A 324 -1.35 1.50 -6.60
C ARG A 324 -2.70 2.19 -6.42
N SER A 325 -3.29 1.99 -5.24
CA SER A 325 -4.57 2.58 -4.84
C SER A 325 -5.68 2.35 -5.89
N PRO A 326 -5.95 1.10 -6.28
CA PRO A 326 -6.99 0.80 -7.25
C PRO A 326 -8.38 1.04 -6.66
N SER A 327 -9.33 1.50 -7.49
CA SER A 327 -10.76 1.57 -7.15
C SER A 327 -11.61 1.11 -8.33
N PHE A 328 -12.56 0.21 -8.08
CA PHE A 328 -13.44 -0.35 -9.10
C PHE A 328 -14.49 0.66 -9.57
N ALA A 329 -14.70 0.66 -10.89
CA ALA A 329 -15.87 1.28 -11.52
C ALA A 329 -17.15 0.47 -11.21
N PRO A 330 -18.35 1.08 -11.37
CA PRO A 330 -19.65 0.44 -11.07
C PRO A 330 -19.91 -0.87 -11.80
N ASP A 331 -19.34 -1.04 -13.00
CA ASP A 331 -19.52 -2.24 -13.81
C ASP A 331 -18.72 -3.45 -13.29
N GLY A 332 -17.80 -3.24 -12.35
CA GLY A 332 -16.90 -4.24 -11.80
C GLY A 332 -15.90 -4.84 -12.80
N TYR A 333 -15.79 -4.24 -13.99
CA TYR A 333 -14.86 -4.63 -15.04
C TYR A 333 -13.76 -3.59 -15.26
N HIS A 334 -14.08 -2.31 -15.14
CA HIS A 334 -13.12 -1.21 -15.17
C HIS A 334 -12.66 -0.81 -13.77
N PHE A 335 -11.49 -0.20 -13.68
CA PHE A 335 -10.94 0.35 -12.45
C PHE A 335 -10.00 1.51 -12.74
N VAL A 336 -9.88 2.42 -11.77
CA VAL A 336 -8.91 3.52 -11.73
C VAL A 336 -7.77 3.16 -10.79
N PHE A 337 -6.57 3.69 -11.05
CA PHE A 337 -5.42 3.56 -10.18
C PHE A 337 -4.44 4.72 -10.39
N VAL A 338 -3.49 4.88 -9.46
CA VAL A 338 -2.36 5.81 -9.59
C VAL A 338 -1.17 5.06 -10.16
N GLY A 339 -0.56 5.58 -11.22
CA GLY A 339 0.58 4.94 -11.87
C GLY A 339 1.33 5.85 -12.83
N CYS A 340 2.35 5.29 -13.46
CA CYS A 340 3.10 5.92 -14.54
C CYS A 340 3.11 4.99 -15.76
N ASP A 341 3.39 5.56 -16.93
CA ASP A 341 3.64 4.75 -18.11
C ASP A 341 4.92 3.89 -17.98
N ARG A 342 5.24 3.09 -19.01
CA ARG A 342 6.43 2.23 -19.01
C ARG A 342 7.75 3.01 -19.05
N THR A 343 7.73 4.27 -19.49
CA THR A 343 8.92 5.14 -19.52
C THR A 343 9.13 5.88 -18.19
N GLY A 344 8.14 5.85 -17.30
CA GLY A 344 8.12 6.56 -16.02
C GLY A 344 7.46 7.95 -16.11
N SER A 345 6.86 8.31 -17.24
CA SER A 345 6.13 9.56 -17.47
C SER A 345 5.25 9.46 -18.72
N PRO A 346 3.97 9.88 -18.70
CA PRO A 346 3.33 10.64 -17.63
C PRO A 346 2.97 9.79 -16.41
N CYS A 347 2.78 10.46 -15.28
CA CYS A 347 2.31 9.86 -14.03
C CYS A 347 1.03 10.56 -13.58
N GLY A 348 0.09 9.79 -13.04
CA GLY A 348 -1.16 10.34 -12.51
C GLY A 348 -2.25 9.31 -12.42
N LEU A 349 -3.46 9.66 -12.86
CA LEU A 349 -4.62 8.78 -12.83
C LEU A 349 -4.74 8.02 -14.14
N TRP A 350 -4.86 6.69 -14.02
CA TRP A 350 -5.02 5.78 -15.14
C TRP A 350 -6.25 4.90 -14.93
N GLN A 351 -6.89 4.52 -16.02
CA GLN A 351 -7.91 3.47 -16.01
C GLN A 351 -7.47 2.24 -16.81
N SER A 352 -7.94 1.08 -16.38
CA SER A 352 -7.85 -0.15 -17.15
C SER A 352 -9.02 -1.07 -16.85
N ASN A 353 -8.94 -2.31 -17.31
CA ASN A 353 -9.99 -3.30 -17.18
C ASN A 353 -9.45 -4.69 -16.81
N LEU A 354 -10.35 -5.61 -16.49
CA LEU A 354 -10.03 -6.99 -16.07
C LEU A 354 -9.80 -7.96 -17.24
N ASP A 355 -9.23 -7.51 -18.36
CA ASP A 355 -8.91 -8.39 -19.50
C ASP A 355 -7.64 -9.24 -19.29
N TYR A 356 -6.84 -8.92 -18.26
CA TYR A 356 -5.54 -9.54 -17.97
C TYR A 356 -4.54 -9.47 -19.12
N SER A 357 -4.79 -8.59 -20.09
CA SER A 357 -3.93 -8.41 -21.24
C SER A 357 -2.78 -7.45 -20.90
N GLU A 358 -1.74 -7.49 -21.70
CA GLU A 358 -0.66 -6.50 -21.65
C GLU A 358 -1.02 -5.19 -22.37
N THR A 359 -2.27 -5.03 -22.82
CA THR A 359 -2.70 -3.80 -23.49
C THR A 359 -2.62 -2.61 -22.55
N GLU A 360 -2.48 -1.43 -23.15
CA GLU A 360 -2.15 -0.22 -22.41
C GLU A 360 -3.34 0.25 -21.55
N ALA A 361 -3.03 0.65 -20.31
CA ALA A 361 -3.94 1.48 -19.54
C ALA A 361 -4.13 2.83 -20.25
N THR A 362 -5.28 3.45 -20.04
CA THR A 362 -5.56 4.78 -20.59
C THR A 362 -5.31 5.83 -19.52
N LEU A 363 -4.54 6.86 -19.85
CA LEU A 363 -4.32 8.01 -18.98
C LEU A 363 -5.61 8.83 -18.89
N ILE A 364 -6.07 9.10 -17.68
CA ILE A 364 -7.19 10.01 -17.39
C ILE A 364 -6.65 11.42 -17.16
N LEU A 365 -5.60 11.54 -16.35
CA LEU A 365 -5.03 12.81 -15.93
C LEU A 365 -3.52 12.69 -15.70
N ASP A 366 -2.75 13.55 -16.39
CA ASP A 366 -1.31 13.76 -16.12
C ASP A 366 -1.16 14.69 -14.91
N ASP A 367 -1.23 14.11 -13.72
CA ASP A 367 -0.98 14.77 -12.45
C ASP A 367 -0.13 13.85 -11.56
N PRO A 368 1.20 14.04 -11.50
CA PRO A 368 2.09 13.18 -10.71
C PRO A 368 1.85 13.30 -9.20
N GLN A 369 1.04 14.26 -8.75
CA GLN A 369 0.66 14.45 -7.35
C GLN A 369 -0.72 13.86 -7.02
N ALA A 370 -1.45 13.32 -8.02
CA ALA A 370 -2.73 12.67 -7.78
C ALA A 370 -2.56 11.41 -6.92
N ALA A 371 -3.43 11.25 -5.93
CA ALA A 371 -3.41 10.14 -4.98
C ALA A 371 -4.82 9.74 -4.54
N ALA A 372 -4.92 8.52 -3.98
CA ALA A 372 -6.15 7.95 -3.41
C ALA A 372 -7.41 8.17 -4.26
N PRO A 373 -7.43 7.72 -5.53
CA PRO A 373 -8.63 7.83 -6.36
C PRO A 373 -9.72 6.89 -5.85
N ASP A 374 -10.94 7.37 -5.87
CA ASP A 374 -12.14 6.59 -5.61
C ASP A 374 -13.15 6.81 -6.73
N TRP A 375 -13.48 5.74 -7.44
CA TRP A 375 -14.45 5.78 -8.53
C TRP A 375 -15.87 5.74 -7.96
N SER A 376 -16.70 6.68 -8.38
CA SER A 376 -18.12 6.75 -8.03
C SER A 376 -18.82 5.39 -8.24
N PRO A 377 -19.61 4.89 -7.29
CA PRO A 377 -20.29 3.61 -7.40
C PRO A 377 -21.51 3.65 -8.33
N VAL A 378 -21.88 4.82 -8.86
CA VAL A 378 -23.10 5.00 -9.68
C VAL A 378 -22.83 5.52 -11.09
N ASP A 379 -21.65 6.10 -11.37
CA ASP A 379 -21.33 6.73 -12.65
C ASP A 379 -19.82 6.79 -12.96
N SER A 380 -19.42 7.62 -13.94
CA SER A 380 -18.04 7.76 -14.44
C SER A 380 -17.16 8.72 -13.64
N ARG A 381 -17.68 9.35 -12.57
CA ARG A 381 -16.92 10.34 -11.81
C ARG A 381 -15.89 9.68 -10.92
N ILE A 382 -14.71 10.28 -10.82
CA ILE A 382 -13.61 9.83 -9.98
C ILE A 382 -13.23 10.98 -9.05
N ALA A 383 -13.30 10.72 -7.75
CA ALA A 383 -12.78 11.64 -6.74
C ALA A 383 -11.34 11.27 -6.42
N PHE A 384 -10.47 12.23 -6.20
CA PHE A 384 -9.07 11.99 -5.83
C PHE A 384 -8.54 13.17 -5.01
N MET A 385 -7.34 13.03 -4.44
CA MET A 385 -6.64 14.14 -3.81
C MET A 385 -5.39 14.54 -4.59
N SER A 386 -5.07 15.83 -4.61
CA SER A 386 -3.85 16.35 -5.25
C SER A 386 -3.34 17.60 -4.54
N VAL A 387 -2.04 17.87 -4.68
CA VAL A 387 -1.38 19.10 -4.19
C VAL A 387 -1.08 20.12 -5.30
N GLN A 388 -1.67 19.98 -6.49
CA GLN A 388 -1.39 20.86 -7.63
C GLN A 388 -1.58 22.36 -7.32
N ASP A 389 -2.42 22.71 -6.35
CA ASP A 389 -2.71 24.09 -5.94
C ASP A 389 -2.08 24.50 -4.58
N GLY A 390 -1.11 23.73 -4.06
CA GLY A 390 -0.27 24.12 -2.92
C GLY A 390 -0.59 23.48 -1.57
N ASN A 391 -1.76 22.85 -1.41
CA ASN A 391 -2.11 21.96 -0.30
C ASN A 391 -2.93 20.76 -0.82
N TRP A 392 -3.12 19.74 0.01
CA TRP A 392 -3.95 18.60 -0.35
C TRP A 392 -5.42 19.01 -0.36
N ASP A 393 -6.02 18.88 -1.53
CA ASP A 393 -7.44 19.12 -1.75
C ASP A 393 -8.07 17.96 -2.49
N LEU A 394 -9.39 17.89 -2.39
CA LEU A 394 -10.19 16.96 -3.17
C LEU A 394 -10.49 17.53 -4.55
N TYR A 395 -10.43 16.67 -5.54
CA TYR A 395 -10.75 16.94 -6.94
C TYR A 395 -11.72 15.90 -7.47
N LEU A 396 -12.39 16.28 -8.55
CA LEU A 396 -13.31 15.44 -9.30
C LEU A 396 -12.92 15.49 -10.77
N VAL A 397 -12.92 14.35 -11.44
CA VAL A 397 -12.72 14.22 -12.89
C VAL A 397 -13.64 13.13 -13.43
N GLU A 398 -14.05 13.22 -14.69
CA GLU A 398 -14.72 12.11 -15.38
C GLU A 398 -13.69 11.07 -15.85
N ALA A 399 -14.11 9.82 -16.02
CA ALA A 399 -13.24 8.73 -16.48
C ALA A 399 -12.61 8.97 -17.87
N ASP A 400 -13.17 9.87 -18.68
CA ASP A 400 -12.60 10.30 -19.96
C ASP A 400 -11.59 11.46 -19.84
N GLY A 401 -11.32 11.93 -18.62
CA GLY A 401 -10.43 13.05 -18.30
C GLY A 401 -11.11 14.43 -18.36
N SER A 402 -12.40 14.49 -18.70
CA SER A 402 -13.15 15.75 -18.77
C SER A 402 -13.62 16.24 -17.40
N HIS A 403 -14.11 17.48 -17.37
CA HIS A 403 -14.71 18.13 -16.20
C HIS A 403 -13.87 18.11 -14.90
N LEU A 404 -12.55 18.14 -15.03
CA LEU A 404 -11.66 18.30 -13.88
C LEU A 404 -12.02 19.57 -13.10
N ARG A 405 -12.35 19.40 -11.82
CA ARG A 405 -12.63 20.52 -10.90
C ARG A 405 -12.20 20.21 -9.47
N ARG A 406 -11.76 21.26 -8.78
CA ARG A 406 -11.49 21.23 -7.34
C ARG A 406 -12.80 21.23 -6.54
N LEU A 407 -12.83 20.52 -5.42
CA LEU A 407 -14.01 20.36 -4.55
C LEU A 407 -13.85 21.05 -3.19
N THR A 408 -12.63 21.15 -2.66
CA THR A 408 -12.32 21.81 -1.38
C THR A 408 -11.38 22.97 -1.61
N TYR A 409 -11.44 24.02 -0.78
CA TYR A 409 -10.65 25.25 -0.98
C TYR A 409 -10.08 25.81 0.34
N ASP A 410 -10.12 24.99 1.41
CA ASP A 410 -9.63 25.40 2.73
C ASP A 410 -8.10 25.30 2.79
N GLN A 411 -7.46 25.96 3.74
CA GLN A 411 -6.01 25.82 3.98
C GLN A 411 -5.65 24.51 4.68
N ALA A 412 -6.65 23.82 5.24
CA ALA A 412 -6.55 22.47 5.76
C ALA A 412 -6.06 21.49 4.69
N VAL A 413 -5.53 20.35 5.16
CA VAL A 413 -5.33 19.17 4.33
C VAL A 413 -6.67 18.46 4.24
N ASP A 414 -7.16 18.24 3.02
CA ASP A 414 -8.36 17.47 2.72
C ASP A 414 -7.96 16.30 1.78
N GLY A 415 -8.19 15.05 2.20
CA GLY A 415 -7.70 13.89 1.46
C GLY A 415 -8.39 12.57 1.79
N LEU A 416 -7.98 11.49 1.12
CA LEU A 416 -8.57 10.15 1.21
C LEU A 416 -10.10 10.15 0.97
N PRO A 417 -10.57 10.62 -0.21
CA PRO A 417 -12.00 10.63 -0.50
C PRO A 417 -12.58 9.22 -0.58
N ALA A 418 -13.82 9.05 -0.11
CA ALA A 418 -14.63 7.85 -0.33
C ALA A 418 -16.07 8.23 -0.69
N TRP A 419 -16.59 7.67 -1.77
CA TRP A 419 -17.94 7.91 -2.25
C TRP A 419 -19.01 7.24 -1.42
N SER A 420 -20.09 7.97 -1.16
CA SER A 420 -21.33 7.36 -0.71
C SER A 420 -21.92 6.45 -1.78
N PRO A 421 -22.72 5.42 -1.38
CA PRO A 421 -23.29 4.46 -2.32
C PRO A 421 -24.26 5.06 -3.33
N ASP A 422 -24.85 6.21 -3.00
CA ASP A 422 -25.74 6.99 -3.87
C ASP A 422 -24.99 7.93 -4.82
N GLY A 423 -23.67 8.10 -4.68
CA GLY A 423 -22.86 9.00 -5.49
C GLY A 423 -23.16 10.49 -5.28
N GLU A 424 -23.80 10.88 -4.17
CA GLU A 424 -24.09 12.29 -3.86
C GLU A 424 -23.07 12.92 -2.90
N TRP A 425 -22.38 12.10 -2.11
CA TRP A 425 -21.49 12.53 -1.03
C TRP A 425 -20.10 11.92 -1.13
N LEU A 426 -19.12 12.62 -0.57
CA LEU A 426 -17.78 12.13 -0.27
C LEU A 426 -17.54 12.22 1.23
N ALA A 427 -17.03 11.15 1.83
CA ALA A 427 -16.37 11.20 3.13
C ALA A 427 -14.87 11.39 2.92
N PHE A 428 -14.21 12.14 3.79
CA PHE A 428 -12.79 12.43 3.64
C PHE A 428 -12.14 12.77 4.99
N LEU A 429 -10.82 12.61 5.04
CA LEU A 429 -9.99 13.00 6.16
C LEU A 429 -9.64 14.49 6.04
N SER A 430 -9.79 15.24 7.13
CA SER A 430 -9.39 16.65 7.17
C SER A 430 -8.86 17.08 8.52
N ASN A 431 -7.90 18.01 8.54
CA ASN A 431 -7.42 18.68 9.76
C ASN A 431 -8.07 20.06 10.00
N ARG A 432 -9.15 20.38 9.27
CA ARG A 432 -9.91 21.61 9.43
C ARG A 432 -10.42 21.76 10.87
N GLY A 433 -10.25 22.95 11.43
CA GLY A 433 -10.56 23.22 12.84
C GLY A 433 -9.45 22.79 13.81
N ASN A 434 -8.20 22.71 13.33
CA ASN A 434 -6.98 22.40 14.10
C ASN A 434 -6.96 21.00 14.74
N THR A 435 -7.73 20.06 14.21
CA THR A 435 -7.73 18.66 14.66
C THR A 435 -8.18 17.77 13.51
N TRP A 436 -7.51 16.63 13.33
CA TRP A 436 -7.90 15.63 12.34
C TRP A 436 -9.29 15.06 12.63
N GLY A 437 -10.03 14.70 11.58
CA GLY A 437 -11.33 14.10 11.69
C GLY A 437 -11.89 13.67 10.35
N ILE A 438 -13.05 13.00 10.41
CA ILE A 438 -13.82 12.61 9.23
C ILE A 438 -14.86 13.67 8.94
N TRP A 439 -14.90 14.10 7.68
CA TRP A 439 -15.85 15.08 7.17
C TRP A 439 -16.63 14.48 6.01
N SER A 440 -17.82 15.03 5.75
CA SER A 440 -18.60 14.73 4.55
C SER A 440 -18.80 15.99 3.71
N LEU A 441 -18.76 15.83 2.39
CA LEU A 441 -19.00 16.85 1.38
C LEU A 441 -20.10 16.37 0.43
N HIS A 442 -21.14 17.16 0.21
CA HIS A 442 -22.07 16.92 -0.90
C HIS A 442 -21.46 17.46 -2.19
N VAL A 443 -21.34 16.61 -3.21
CA VAL A 443 -20.51 16.88 -4.40
C VAL A 443 -21.00 18.05 -5.25
N ASP A 444 -22.32 18.22 -5.38
CA ASP A 444 -22.88 19.32 -6.19
C ASP A 444 -23.08 20.63 -5.42
N SER A 445 -23.59 20.55 -4.18
CA SER A 445 -23.92 21.75 -3.39
C SER A 445 -22.73 22.33 -2.62
N GLY A 446 -21.65 21.57 -2.44
CA GLY A 446 -20.53 21.97 -1.59
C GLY A 446 -20.84 21.89 -0.09
N ALA A 447 -22.00 21.33 0.30
CA ALA A 447 -22.40 21.27 1.70
C ALA A 447 -21.44 20.39 2.51
N LEU A 448 -20.90 20.94 3.60
CA LEU A 448 -19.87 20.32 4.42
C LEU A 448 -20.36 20.05 5.84
N LYS A 449 -19.95 18.92 6.40
CA LYS A 449 -20.25 18.55 7.80
C LYS A 449 -19.11 17.74 8.42
N GLN A 450 -18.69 18.08 9.63
CA GLN A 450 -17.80 17.23 10.41
C GLN A 450 -18.61 16.03 10.97
N LEU A 451 -18.22 14.82 10.62
CA LEU A 451 -18.86 13.59 11.09
C LEU A 451 -18.22 13.08 12.37
N TYR A 452 -16.89 13.20 12.48
CA TYR A 452 -16.14 12.73 13.63
C TYR A 452 -14.86 13.53 13.84
N ARG A 453 -14.50 13.77 15.09
CA ARG A 453 -13.26 14.44 15.49
C ARG A 453 -12.37 13.44 16.21
N PHE A 454 -11.11 13.34 15.81
CA PHE A 454 -10.16 12.43 16.45
C PHE A 454 -9.79 12.92 17.85
N ALA A 455 -9.81 12.00 18.82
CA ALA A 455 -9.44 12.26 20.20
C ALA A 455 -8.41 11.22 20.65
N GLY A 456 -7.16 11.65 20.86
CA GLY A 456 -6.07 10.78 21.34
C GLY A 456 -5.53 9.79 20.29
N VAL A 457 -5.96 9.88 19.03
CA VAL A 457 -5.49 9.07 17.90
C VAL A 457 -5.00 9.98 16.78
N SER A 458 -4.13 9.45 15.92
CA SER A 458 -3.50 10.20 14.82
C SER A 458 -3.65 9.44 13.51
N PRO A 459 -3.85 10.08 12.36
CA PRO A 459 -3.78 9.39 11.07
C PRO A 459 -2.35 9.01 10.66
N VAL A 460 -1.33 9.52 11.39
CA VAL A 460 0.09 9.27 11.11
C VAL A 460 0.76 8.70 12.37
N PRO A 461 1.51 7.59 12.26
CA PRO A 461 2.35 7.08 13.33
C PRO A 461 3.56 8.01 13.58
N PRO A 462 4.13 8.03 14.79
CA PRO A 462 5.35 8.79 15.05
C PRO A 462 6.55 8.20 14.28
N PRO A 463 7.58 9.00 13.97
CA PRO A 463 8.81 8.48 13.38
C PRO A 463 9.43 7.35 14.22
N GLY A 464 9.93 6.31 13.56
CA GLY A 464 10.55 5.14 14.22
C GLY A 464 9.56 4.08 14.70
N ASP A 465 8.27 4.21 14.37
CA ASP A 465 7.27 3.18 14.61
C ASP A 465 7.55 1.89 13.81
N PRO A 466 7.21 0.68 14.33
CA PRO A 466 7.40 -0.61 13.65
C PRO A 466 6.79 -0.72 12.25
N TYR A 467 5.85 0.14 11.86
CA TYR A 467 5.25 0.16 10.52
C TYR A 467 6.08 0.92 9.47
N GLY A 468 7.23 1.50 9.85
CA GLY A 468 8.14 2.23 8.96
C GLY A 468 7.77 3.70 8.77
N GLU A 469 8.44 4.37 7.82
CA GLU A 469 8.16 5.76 7.45
C GLU A 469 6.85 5.85 6.66
N ARG A 470 5.71 5.76 7.35
CA ARG A 470 4.38 5.90 6.76
C ARG A 470 3.80 7.28 6.97
N SER A 471 2.97 7.68 6.00
CA SER A 471 2.17 8.90 6.05
C SER A 471 0.68 8.56 6.05
N TRP A 472 -0.16 9.53 6.39
CA TRP A 472 -1.62 9.40 6.26
C TRP A 472 -2.03 9.18 4.79
N GLN A 473 -1.19 9.56 3.82
CA GLN A 473 -1.42 9.35 2.39
C GLN A 473 -1.38 7.88 1.96
N ASP A 474 -0.81 7.00 2.81
CA ASP A 474 -0.77 5.57 2.57
C ASP A 474 -2.01 4.85 3.15
N GLU A 475 -2.92 5.58 3.81
CA GLU A 475 -4.14 5.04 4.38
C GLU A 475 -5.32 5.12 3.42
N GLN A 476 -6.41 4.46 3.80
CA GLN A 476 -7.67 4.48 3.04
C GLN A 476 -8.85 4.84 3.95
N LEU A 477 -9.83 5.48 3.33
CA LEU A 477 -11.18 5.62 3.84
C LEU A 477 -12.10 4.86 2.90
N SER A 478 -13.12 4.20 3.41
CA SER A 478 -14.07 3.46 2.60
C SER A 478 -15.48 3.65 3.14
N TRP A 479 -16.44 3.77 2.24
CA TRP A 479 -17.84 3.93 2.57
C TRP A 479 -18.61 2.78 1.92
N SER A 480 -19.41 2.07 2.72
CA SER A 480 -20.07 0.81 2.39
C SER A 480 -20.90 0.88 1.10
N ARG A 481 -20.32 0.45 -0.03
CA ARG A 481 -21.00 0.30 -1.32
C ARG A 481 -22.00 -0.85 -1.32
#